data_AF-A0A6P2AJY8-F1
#
_entry.id   AF-A0A6P2AJY8-F1
#
_cell.length_a   1.000
_cell.length_b   1.000
_cell.length_c   1.000
_cell.angle_alpha   90.00
_cell.angle_beta   90.00
_cell.angle_gamma   90.00
#
_symmetry.space_group_name_H-M   'P 1'
#
loop_
_entity.id
_entity.type
_entity.pdbx_description
1 polymer ?
#
loop_
_entity_poly.entity_id
_entity_poly.type
_entity_poly.pdbx_seq_one_letter_code
_entity_poly.pdbx_strand_id
1 'polypeptide(L)' 'MDIQHSPEWTQDLLNQITLIQSGSLKQWQRIGNCFCLDLSPEGAKITDLVDEKSRSETVTLAEFDQAVVAWLAQLEKG' A
#
# COMPACT_ATOMS: atom_id res chain seq x y z
N MET A 1 -0.45 13.89 8.60
CA MET A 1 0.21 14.12 7.30
C MET A 1 -0.57 13.28 6.30
N ASP A 2 -1.30 13.93 5.39
CA ASP A 2 -2.23 13.27 4.47
C ASP A 2 -1.45 12.53 3.37
N ILE A 3 -1.50 11.21 3.39
CA ILE A 3 -0.85 10.33 2.41
C ILE A 3 -1.48 10.42 1.01
N GLN A 4 -2.62 11.10 0.88
CA GLN A 4 -3.42 11.17 -0.34
C GLN A 4 -2.88 12.16 -1.39
N HIS A 5 -1.92 13.03 -1.03
CA HIS A 5 -1.45 14.12 -1.88
C HIS A 5 0.07 14.16 -2.12
N SER A 6 0.82 13.13 -1.70
CA SER A 6 2.28 13.14 -1.83
C SER A 6 2.73 12.09 -2.86
N PRO A 7 3.11 12.48 -4.10
CA PRO A 7 3.65 11.52 -5.07
C PRO A 7 4.92 10.82 -4.56
N GLU A 8 5.70 11.48 -3.70
CA GLU A 8 6.85 10.89 -3.00
C GLU A 8 6.45 9.65 -2.17
N TRP A 9 5.24 9.64 -1.62
CA TRP A 9 4.72 8.54 -0.83
C TRP A 9 4.36 7.35 -1.71
N THR A 10 3.72 7.59 -2.85
CA THR A 10 3.37 6.55 -3.80
C THR A 10 4.63 5.93 -4.40
N GLN A 11 5.69 6.72 -4.59
CA GLN A 11 7.00 6.23 -5.02
C GLN A 11 7.66 5.35 -3.95
N ASP A 12 7.66 5.76 -2.68
CA ASP A 12 8.17 4.93 -1.57
C ASP A 12 7.40 3.61 -1.48
N LEU A 13 6.08 3.64 -1.62
CA LEU A 13 5.25 2.44 -1.59
C LEU A 13 5.62 1.43 -2.69
N LEU A 14 5.86 1.90 -3.92
CA LEU A 14 6.32 1.03 -5.03
C LEU A 14 7.69 0.40 -4.73
N ASN A 15 8.60 1.15 -4.09
CA ASN A 15 9.89 0.59 -3.66
C ASN A 15 9.69 -0.52 -2.63
N GLN A 16 8.81 -0.34 -1.64
CA GLN A 16 8.54 -1.39 -0.64
C GLN A 16 7.94 -2.65 -1.28
N ILE A 17 7.00 -2.49 -2.21
CA ILE A 17 6.44 -3.61 -2.97
C ILE A 17 7.54 -4.36 -3.73
N THR A 18 8.43 -3.64 -4.40
CA THR A 18 9.57 -4.22 -5.13
C THR A 18 10.50 -5.01 -4.20
N LEU A 19 10.81 -4.47 -3.00
CA LEU A 19 11.65 -5.15 -2.02
C LEU A 19 11.00 -6.43 -1.45
N ILE A 20 9.67 -6.44 -1.32
CA ILE A 20 8.92 -7.63 -0.90
C ILE A 20 8.95 -8.67 -2.02
N GLN A 21 8.71 -8.26 -3.27
CA GLN A 21 8.73 -9.15 -4.45
C GLN A 21 10.12 -9.75 -4.70
N SER A 22 11.20 -8.99 -4.47
CA SER A 22 12.57 -9.49 -4.59
C SER A 22 13.00 -10.41 -3.43
N GLY A 23 12.16 -10.54 -2.40
CA GLY A 23 12.48 -11.26 -1.16
C GLY A 23 13.50 -10.53 -0.26
N SER A 24 13.85 -9.29 -0.58
CA SER A 24 14.74 -8.46 0.24
C SER A 24 14.05 -7.98 1.53
N LEU A 25 12.72 -7.90 1.51
CA LEU A 25 11.90 -7.55 2.66
C LEU A 25 10.83 -8.63 2.87
N LYS A 26 10.67 -9.11 4.10
CA LYS A 26 9.68 -10.16 4.42
C LYS A 26 8.28 -9.62 4.67
N GLN A 27 8.21 -8.44 5.25
CA GLN A 27 6.96 -7.77 5.57
C GLN A 27 7.25 -6.28 5.74
N TRP A 28 6.30 -5.46 5.33
CA TRP A 28 6.30 -4.03 5.58
C TRP A 28 4.91 -3.64 6.08
N GLN A 29 4.84 -2.77 7.07
CA GLN A 29 3.57 -2.29 7.60
C GLN A 29 3.61 -0.79 7.71
N ARG A 30 2.46 -0.17 7.42
CA ARG A 30 2.24 1.25 7.69
C ARG A 30 0.87 1.49 8.27
N ILE A 31 0.88 2.12 9.42
CA ILE A 31 -0.31 2.56 10.14
C ILE A 31 -0.58 4.00 9.75
N GLY A 32 -1.69 4.22 9.04
CA GLY A 32 -2.27 5.53 8.80
C GLY A 32 -3.28 5.92 9.89
N ASN A 33 -3.94 7.05 9.72
CA ASN A 33 -4.90 7.57 10.71
C ASN A 33 -6.14 6.68 10.88
N CYS A 34 -6.65 6.10 9.78
CA CYS A 34 -7.86 5.27 9.79
C CYS A 34 -7.64 3.87 9.23
N PHE A 35 -6.50 3.63 8.56
CA PHE A 35 -6.22 2.37 7.89
C PHE A 35 -4.80 1.91 8.18
N CYS A 36 -4.62 0.61 8.33
CA CYS A 36 -3.33 -0.06 8.32
C CYS A 36 -3.13 -0.78 7.00
N LEU A 37 -1.98 -0.57 6.36
CA LEU A 37 -1.54 -1.31 5.19
C LEU A 37 -0.40 -2.25 5.58
N ASP A 38 -0.60 -3.54 5.37
CA ASP A 38 0.39 -4.59 5.54
C ASP A 38 0.75 -5.17 4.17
N LEU A 39 2.04 -5.18 3.83
CA LEU A 39 2.58 -5.81 2.64
C LEU A 39 3.39 -7.03 3.05
N SER A 40 3.10 -8.17 2.44
CA SER A 40 3.89 -9.39 2.57
C SER A 40 3.89 -10.13 1.23
N PRO A 41 4.71 -11.17 1.06
CA PRO A 41 4.69 -12.01 -0.14
C PRO A 41 3.31 -12.63 -0.43
N GLU A 42 2.44 -12.72 0.58
CA GLU A 42 1.07 -13.25 0.45
C GLU A 42 0.10 -12.22 -0.17
N GLY A 43 0.42 -10.92 -0.08
CA GLY A 43 -0.43 -9.87 -0.61
C GLY A 43 -0.31 -8.53 0.12
N ALA A 44 -1.13 -7.58 -0.30
CA ALA A 44 -1.38 -6.34 0.40
C ALA A 44 -2.70 -6.46 1.18
N LYS A 45 -2.63 -6.27 2.50
CA LYS A 45 -3.77 -6.30 3.41
C LYS A 45 -4.06 -4.90 3.92
N ILE A 46 -5.30 -4.46 3.75
CA ILE A 46 -5.78 -3.17 4.22
C ILE A 46 -6.77 -3.45 5.35
N THR A 47 -6.49 -2.91 6.53
CA THR A 47 -7.33 -3.07 7.72
C THR A 47 -7.84 -1.71 8.17
N ASP A 48 -9.14 -1.57 8.34
CA ASP A 48 -9.73 -0.39 8.97
C ASP A 48 -9.45 -0.42 10.47
N LEU A 49 -8.92 0.67 11.00
CA LEU A 49 -8.55 0.83 12.42
C LEU A 49 -9.62 1.56 13.23
N VAL A 50 -10.63 2.12 12.58
CA VAL A 50 -11.71 2.90 13.19
C VAL A 50 -12.94 2.03 13.39
N ASP A 51 -13.22 1.10 12.47
CA ASP A 51 -14.31 0.15 12.55
C ASP A 51 -13.79 -1.29 12.68
N GLU A 52 -13.79 -1.81 13.91
CA GLU A 52 -13.36 -3.18 14.22
C GLU A 52 -14.26 -4.27 13.58
N LYS A 53 -15.41 -3.88 13.03
CA LYS A 53 -16.31 -4.78 12.27
C LYS A 53 -16.00 -4.82 10.78
N SER A 54 -15.18 -3.89 10.29
CA SER A 54 -14.82 -3.82 8.88
C SER A 54 -13.86 -4.95 8.56
N ARG A 55 -14.19 -5.69 7.51
CA ARG A 55 -13.36 -6.81 7.05
C ARG A 55 -12.06 -6.23 6.50
N SER A 56 -10.95 -6.79 6.94
CA SER A 56 -9.68 -6.52 6.28
C SER A 56 -9.73 -7.05 4.85
N GLU A 57 -9.48 -6.18 3.88
CA GLU A 57 -9.39 -6.56 2.48
C GLU A 57 -7.96 -7.02 2.19
N THR A 58 -7.83 -8.09 1.40
CA THR A 58 -6.52 -8.58 0.98
C THR A 58 -6.55 -8.74 -0.52
N VAL A 59 -5.59 -8.12 -1.19
CA VAL A 59 -5.39 -8.19 -2.63
C VAL A 59 -3.99 -8.72 -2.92
N THR A 60 -3.79 -9.28 -4.11
CA THR A 60 -2.45 -9.75 -4.47
C THR A 60 -1.48 -8.58 -4.61
N LEU A 61 -0.19 -8.81 -4.37
CA LEU A 61 0.83 -7.77 -4.56
C LEU A 61 0.85 -7.25 -6.01
N ALA A 62 0.54 -8.10 -6.99
CA ALA A 62 0.51 -7.71 -8.40
C ALA A 62 -0.64 -6.75 -8.71
N GLU A 63 -1.84 -7.03 -8.21
CA GLU A 63 -2.98 -6.11 -8.35
C GLU A 63 -2.73 -4.80 -7.59
N PHE A 64 -2.15 -4.89 -6.40
CA PHE A 64 -1.82 -3.72 -5.59
C PHE A 64 -0.76 -2.84 -6.27
N ASP A 65 0.30 -3.43 -6.82
CA ASP A 65 1.32 -2.73 -7.59
C ASP A 65 0.71 -1.95 -8.75
N GLN A 66 -0.14 -2.60 -9.57
CA GLN A 66 -0.82 -1.94 -10.69
C GLN A 66 -1.70 -0.78 -10.23
N ALA A 67 -2.43 -0.94 -9.12
CA ALA A 67 -3.26 0.11 -8.55
C ALA A 67 -2.42 1.31 -8.08
N VAL A 68 -1.29 1.06 -7.42
CA VAL A 68 -0.37 2.10 -6.93
C VAL A 68 0.31 2.83 -8.10
N VAL A 69 0.71 2.13 -9.16
CA VAL A 69 1.24 2.73 -10.40
C VAL A 69 0.19 3.62 -11.06
N ALA A 70 -1.04 3.13 -11.21
CA ALA A 70 -2.14 3.91 -11.80
C ALA A 70 -2.47 5.15 -10.96
N TRP A 71 -2.38 5.04 -9.63
CA TRP A 71 -2.57 6.17 -8.72
C TRP A 71 -1.46 7.21 -8.84
N LEU A 72 -0.18 6.80 -8.89
CA LEU A 72 0.94 7.73 -9.11
C LEU A 72 0.75 8.51 -10.42
N ALA A 73 0.40 7.80 -11.50
CA ALA A 73 0.15 8.42 -12.79
C ALA A 73 -1.06 9.39 -12.79
N GLN A 74 -2.02 9.21 -11.89
CA GLN A 74 -3.10 10.19 -11.66
C GLN A 74 -2.60 11.42 -10.91
N LEU A 75 -1.77 11.24 -9.87
CA LEU A 75 -1.20 12.34 -9.10
C LEU A 75 -0.28 13.23 -9.94
N GLU A 76 0.51 12.63 -10.84
CA GLU A 76 1.40 13.37 -11.75
C GLU A 76 0.69 14.11 -12.89
N LYS A 77 -0.59 13.77 -13.16
CA LYS A 77 -1.43 14.46 -14.15
C LYS A 77 -2.18 15.67 -13.57
N GLY A 78 -2.03 15.93 -12.26
CA GLY A 78 -2.65 17.04 -11.54
C GLY A 78 -1.87 18.34 -11.61
#